data_AF-A0A533X178-F1
#
_entry.id   AF-A0A533X178-F1
#
_cell.length_a   1.000
_cell.length_b   1.000
_cell.length_c   1.000
_cell.angle_alpha   90.00
_cell.angle_beta   90.00
_cell.angle_gamma   90.00
#
_symmetry.space_group_name_H-M   'P 1'
#
loop_
_entity.id
_entity.type
_entity.pdbx_description
1 polymer ?
#
loop_
_entity_poly.entity_id
_entity_poly.type
_entity_poly.pdbx_seq_one_letter_code
_entity_poly.pdbx_strand_id
1 'polypeptide(L)'
;MAGIGGGGVQGYVCTPHEKQSGSLIENWKKSDNVIDIYFVTATFSDESVPYFPNKANHYTLASFSDMTGILDDIKRYNMDRLSFMFSFSSPLFERSGDKLNYVSLYFTKYTNGDLALSDLANAIARREKVKKASLAQMQLLASEQPKFTFPYSKNLVILEVRSDAPD
;
A
#
# COMPACT_ATOMS: atom_id res chain seq x y z
N MET A 1 -15.09 20.52 -27.32
CA MET A 1 -14.66 20.67 -25.91
C MET A 1 -14.52 19.27 -25.35
N ALA A 2 -13.28 18.76 -25.28
CA ALA A 2 -12.98 17.46 -24.72
C ALA A 2 -12.63 17.63 -23.23
N GLY A 3 -13.24 16.81 -22.37
CA GLY A 3 -13.05 16.85 -20.93
C GLY A 3 -11.61 16.56 -20.53
N ILE A 4 -11.07 17.38 -19.63
CA ILE A 4 -9.78 17.17 -18.99
C ILE A 4 -9.99 16.07 -17.94
N GLY A 5 -9.45 14.89 -18.21
CA GLY A 5 -9.54 13.73 -17.32
C GLY A 5 -8.86 13.99 -15.99
N GLY A 6 -9.57 13.77 -14.89
CA GLY A 6 -8.98 13.76 -13.56
C GLY A 6 -7.94 12.64 -13.47
N GLY A 7 -6.70 12.99 -13.10
CA GLY A 7 -5.64 12.02 -12.84
C GLY A 7 -6.05 11.12 -11.68
N GLY A 8 -6.30 9.84 -11.97
CA GLY A 8 -6.64 8.84 -10.95
C GLY A 8 -5.44 8.45 -10.08
N VAL A 9 -5.71 7.81 -8.95
CA VAL A 9 -4.68 7.21 -8.08
C VAL A 9 -3.90 6.16 -8.87
N GLN A 10 -2.58 6.35 -9.01
CA GLN A 10 -1.68 5.38 -9.65
C GLN A 10 -1.11 4.36 -8.68
N GLY A 11 -1.03 4.69 -7.39
CA GLY A 11 -0.49 3.80 -6.38
C GLY A 11 -0.48 4.42 -5.00
N TYR A 12 0.13 3.70 -4.05
CA TYR A 12 0.30 4.17 -2.69
C TYR A 12 1.72 3.94 -2.22
N VAL A 13 2.23 4.87 -1.43
CA VAL A 13 3.51 4.76 -0.74
C VAL A 13 3.26 4.73 0.75
N CYS A 14 3.98 3.86 1.44
CA CYS A 14 3.86 3.60 2.86
C CYS A 14 5.22 3.86 3.50
N THR A 15 5.30 4.86 4.36
CA THR A 15 6.55 5.27 5.00
C THR A 15 6.45 5.16 6.52
N PRO A 16 7.49 4.71 7.23
CA PRO A 16 7.45 4.66 8.69
C PRO A 16 7.06 6.02 9.28
N HIS A 17 6.08 6.02 10.20
CA HIS A 17 5.66 7.23 10.89
C HIS A 17 6.55 7.43 12.13
N GLU A 18 7.52 8.33 12.02
CA GLU A 18 8.48 8.64 13.07
C GLU A 18 8.47 10.13 13.41
N LYS A 19 9.13 10.52 14.51
CA LYS A 19 9.20 11.92 14.96
C LYS A 19 9.71 12.87 13.86
N GLN A 20 10.51 12.37 12.92
CA GLN A 20 11.12 13.15 11.84
C GLN A 20 10.25 13.22 10.58
N SER A 21 9.18 12.40 10.48
CA SER A 21 8.32 12.32 9.30
C SER A 21 7.43 13.57 9.09
N GLY A 22 7.39 14.48 10.07
CA GLY A 22 6.54 15.67 10.02
C GLY A 22 6.80 16.58 8.81
N SER A 23 8.07 16.79 8.43
CA SER A 23 8.43 17.61 7.28
C SER A 23 8.00 16.99 5.94
N LEU A 24 8.10 15.66 5.81
CA LEU A 24 7.60 14.92 4.65
C LEU A 24 6.09 15.05 4.52
N ILE A 25 5.36 14.82 5.62
CA ILE A 25 3.89 14.90 5.64
C ILE A 25 3.41 16.31 5.28
N GLU A 26 4.04 17.34 5.85
CA GLU A 26 3.68 18.74 5.54
C GLU A 26 3.95 19.10 4.08
N ASN A 27 4.95 18.48 3.44
CA ASN A 27 5.20 18.67 2.02
C ASN A 27 4.23 17.89 1.14
N TRP A 28 3.89 16.65 1.52
CA TRP A 28 2.85 15.88 0.84
C TRP A 28 1.48 16.56 0.87
N LYS A 29 1.10 17.20 2.00
CA LYS A 29 -0.13 18.00 2.08
C LYS A 29 -0.18 19.19 1.11
N LYS A 30 0.98 19.65 0.60
CA LYS A 30 1.11 20.77 -0.34
C LYS A 30 1.38 20.31 -1.76
N SER A 31 1.53 19.00 -1.97
CA SER A 31 1.92 18.42 -3.25
C SER A 31 0.69 18.11 -4.08
N ASP A 32 0.66 18.57 -5.32
CA ASP A 32 -0.39 18.20 -6.29
C ASP A 32 -0.30 16.72 -6.70
N ASN A 33 0.81 16.05 -6.38
CA ASN A 33 1.00 14.63 -6.66
C ASN A 33 0.28 13.72 -5.64
N VAL A 34 0.15 14.16 -4.39
CA VAL A 34 -0.42 13.37 -3.30
C VAL A 34 -1.91 13.68 -3.18
N ILE A 35 -2.74 12.65 -3.26
CA ILE A 35 -4.20 12.79 -3.26
C ILE A 35 -4.75 12.71 -1.84
N ASP A 36 -4.43 11.64 -1.11
CA ASP A 36 -4.84 11.42 0.27
C ASP A 36 -3.68 10.93 1.12
N ILE A 37 -3.75 11.23 2.43
CA ILE A 37 -2.79 10.76 3.43
C ILE A 37 -3.54 10.10 4.58
N TYR A 38 -3.10 8.91 4.95
CA TYR A 38 -3.68 8.09 6.00
C TYR A 38 -2.62 7.72 7.04
N PHE A 39 -3.02 7.67 8.30
CA PHE A 39 -2.21 7.06 9.36
C PHE A 39 -2.65 5.60 9.53
N VAL A 40 -1.72 4.66 9.37
CA VAL A 40 -2.02 3.22 9.36
C VAL A 40 -1.11 2.46 10.31
N THR A 41 -1.60 1.33 10.81
CA THR A 41 -0.81 0.39 11.61
C THR A 41 -0.57 -0.89 10.80
N ALA A 42 0.65 -1.41 10.82
CA ALA A 42 1.04 -2.60 10.09
C ALA A 42 1.43 -3.72 11.05
N THR A 43 0.94 -4.92 10.77
CA THR A 43 1.29 -6.16 11.46
C THR A 43 1.83 -7.17 10.46
N PHE A 44 2.87 -7.90 10.85
CA PHE A 44 3.60 -8.82 9.98
C PHE A 44 3.52 -10.23 10.55
N SER A 45 3.34 -11.24 9.69
CA SER A 45 3.41 -12.64 10.13
C SER A 45 4.86 -13.05 10.38
N ASP A 46 5.08 -14.06 11.23
CA ASP A 46 6.41 -14.55 11.60
C ASP A 46 7.22 -14.98 10.37
N GLU A 47 6.57 -15.57 9.37
CA GLU A 47 7.21 -16.01 8.11
C GLU A 47 7.63 -14.83 7.23
N SER A 48 6.99 -13.68 7.39
CA SER A 48 7.25 -12.49 6.58
C SER A 48 8.38 -11.63 7.16
N VAL A 49 8.56 -11.63 8.50
CA VAL A 49 9.51 -10.79 9.22
C VAL A 49 10.94 -10.79 8.65
N PRO A 50 11.54 -11.93 8.23
CA PRO A 50 12.90 -11.94 7.69
C PRO A 50 13.09 -11.10 6.43
N TYR A 51 12.02 -10.84 5.67
CA TYR A 51 12.07 -10.06 4.43
C TYR A 51 11.87 -8.56 4.65
N PHE A 52 11.49 -8.15 5.86
CA PHE A 52 11.18 -6.76 6.22
C PHE A 52 12.05 -6.30 7.39
N PRO A 53 13.38 -6.21 7.22
CA PRO A 53 14.26 -5.69 8.24
C PRO A 53 13.87 -4.24 8.57
N ASN A 54 13.99 -3.85 9.84
CA ASN A 54 13.65 -2.50 10.32
C ASN A 54 12.19 -2.06 10.08
N LYS A 55 11.26 -3.02 10.01
CA LYS A 55 9.81 -2.73 9.97
C LYS A 55 9.37 -1.84 11.15
N ALA A 56 8.40 -0.98 10.90
CA ALA A 56 7.72 -0.20 11.92
C ALA A 56 6.34 -0.80 12.24
N ASN A 57 5.70 -0.32 13.29
CA ASN A 57 4.30 -0.66 13.59
C ASN A 57 3.35 0.39 13.03
N HIS A 58 3.80 1.64 12.91
CA HIS A 58 3.00 2.76 12.44
C HIS A 58 3.59 3.34 11.15
N TYR A 59 2.73 3.61 10.19
CA TYR A 59 3.09 4.11 8.87
C TYR A 59 2.19 5.28 8.47
N THR A 60 2.73 6.14 7.62
CA THR A 60 1.97 7.10 6.82
C THR A 60 1.78 6.49 5.44
N LEU A 61 0.53 6.28 5.04
CA LEU A 61 0.17 5.79 3.72
C LEU A 61 -0.33 6.97 2.89
N ALA A 62 0.27 7.23 1.73
CA ALA A 62 -0.16 8.29 0.82
C ALA A 62 -0.53 7.71 -0.54
N SER A 63 -1.69 8.10 -1.09
CA SER A 63 -2.05 7.83 -2.48
C SER A 63 -1.43 8.88 -3.39
N PHE A 64 -0.93 8.48 -4.56
CA PHE A 64 -0.25 9.39 -5.49
C PHE A 64 -0.75 9.24 -6.93
N SER A 65 -0.57 10.30 -7.73
CA SER A 65 -0.98 10.36 -9.14
C SER A 65 0.18 10.29 -10.14
N ASP A 66 1.43 10.44 -9.69
CA ASP A 66 2.67 10.31 -10.46
C ASP A 66 3.76 9.57 -9.65
N MET A 67 4.22 8.45 -10.21
CA MET A 67 5.25 7.60 -9.61
C MET A 67 6.62 8.28 -9.58
N THR A 68 6.96 9.12 -10.56
CA THR A 68 8.30 9.73 -10.61
C THR A 68 8.45 10.74 -9.48
N GLY A 69 7.46 11.63 -9.32
CA GLY A 69 7.44 12.62 -8.26
C GLY A 69 7.50 12.00 -6.86
N ILE A 70 6.72 10.92 -6.61
CA ILE A 70 6.71 10.32 -5.27
C ILE A 70 8.04 9.63 -4.94
N LEU A 71 8.68 9.00 -5.92
CA LEU A 71 10.00 8.37 -5.71
C LEU A 71 11.08 9.41 -5.42
N ASP A 72 11.02 10.57 -6.06
CA ASP A 72 11.97 11.65 -5.81
C ASP A 72 11.77 12.30 -4.43
N ASP A 73 10.52 12.43 -3.97
CA ASP A 73 10.22 12.83 -2.60
C ASP A 73 10.83 11.84 -1.60
N ILE A 74 10.59 10.54 -1.76
CA ILE A 74 11.13 9.51 -0.85
C ILE A 74 12.66 9.55 -0.78
N LYS A 75 13.34 9.75 -1.91
CA LYS A 75 14.81 9.87 -1.95
C LYS A 75 15.31 11.11 -1.19
N ARG A 76 14.63 12.26 -1.35
CA ARG A 76 15.04 13.53 -0.71
C ARG A 76 14.95 13.47 0.81
N TYR A 77 13.98 12.73 1.36
CA TYR A 77 13.73 12.65 2.79
C TYR A 77 14.56 11.58 3.51
N ASN A 78 15.53 10.97 2.82
CA ASN A 78 16.51 10.02 3.35
C ASN A 78 15.91 9.01 4.34
N MET A 79 14.98 8.19 3.83
CA MET A 79 14.33 7.17 4.64
C MET A 79 15.31 6.03 4.90
N ASP A 80 16.05 6.11 6.01
CA ASP A 80 16.95 5.05 6.50
C ASP A 80 16.20 3.74 6.84
N ARG A 81 14.87 3.74 6.74
CA ARG A 81 13.99 2.61 7.02
C ARG A 81 13.14 2.24 5.83
N LEU A 82 12.81 0.94 5.80
CA LEU A 82 12.08 0.28 4.74
C LEU A 82 10.72 0.95 4.53
N SER A 83 10.58 1.60 3.38
CA SER A 83 9.32 2.09 2.86
C SER A 83 8.78 1.11 1.82
N PHE A 84 7.46 1.10 1.67
CA PHE A 84 6.78 0.21 0.76
C PHE A 84 6.09 1.03 -0.29
N MET A 85 6.24 0.66 -1.56
CA MET A 85 5.39 1.18 -2.61
C MET A 85 4.54 0.05 -3.14
N PHE A 86 3.26 0.34 -3.31
CA PHE A 86 2.27 -0.59 -3.79
C PHE A 86 1.63 -0.02 -5.05
N SER A 87 1.71 -0.77 -6.14
CA SER A 87 0.88 -0.51 -7.31
C SER A 87 -0.34 -1.42 -7.22
N PHE A 88 -1.51 -0.79 -7.08
CA PHE A 88 -2.79 -1.49 -7.11
C PHE A 88 -3.43 -1.25 -8.47
N SER A 89 -4.09 -2.26 -9.01
CA SER A 89 -4.90 -2.08 -10.24
C SER A 89 -6.14 -1.22 -10.01
N SER A 90 -6.47 -0.90 -8.76
CA SER A 90 -7.63 -0.07 -8.42
C SER A 90 -7.45 0.65 -7.07
N PRO A 91 -8.04 1.84 -6.88
CA PRO A 91 -7.86 2.63 -5.66
C PRO A 91 -8.39 1.90 -4.42
N LEU A 92 -7.62 1.89 -3.34
CA LEU A 92 -8.10 1.53 -2.00
C LEU A 92 -8.87 2.71 -1.39
N PHE A 93 -9.84 2.41 -0.53
CA PHE A 93 -10.59 3.43 0.23
C PHE A 93 -11.44 4.37 -0.66
N GLU A 94 -12.19 3.81 -1.61
CA GLU A 94 -13.07 4.57 -2.54
C GLU A 94 -14.05 5.54 -1.86
N ARG A 95 -14.28 5.38 -0.55
CA ARG A 95 -14.94 6.38 0.30
C ARG A 95 -14.21 6.45 1.62
N SER A 96 -13.68 7.63 1.96
CA SER A 96 -13.35 8.01 3.32
C SER A 96 -14.63 7.90 4.15
N GLY A 97 -14.82 6.80 4.85
CA GLY A 97 -15.94 6.61 5.76
C GLY A 97 -15.50 6.90 7.18
N ASP A 98 -16.43 7.28 8.04
CA ASP A 98 -16.20 7.44 9.49
C ASP A 98 -15.80 6.12 10.20
N LYS A 99 -15.74 5.00 9.47
CA LYS A 99 -15.46 3.66 9.99
C LYS A 99 -14.06 3.19 9.58
N LEU A 100 -13.42 2.49 10.52
CA LEU A 100 -12.09 1.91 10.32
C LEU A 100 -12.12 0.86 9.19
N ASN A 101 -11.19 1.00 8.24
CA ASN A 101 -11.00 0.04 7.15
C ASN A 101 -9.81 -0.85 7.47
N TYR A 102 -9.99 -2.16 7.33
CA TYR A 102 -8.88 -3.12 7.46
C TYR A 102 -8.39 -3.49 6.07
N VAL A 103 -7.10 -3.30 5.83
CA VAL A 103 -6.43 -3.74 4.60
C VAL A 103 -5.46 -4.85 4.96
N SER A 104 -5.68 -6.05 4.41
CA SER A 104 -4.81 -7.21 4.64
C SER A 104 -4.12 -7.61 3.34
N LEU A 105 -2.81 -7.83 3.41
CA LEU A 105 -1.97 -8.25 2.29
C LEU A 105 -1.58 -9.71 2.49
N TYR A 106 -1.95 -10.56 1.54
CA TYR A 106 -1.60 -11.97 1.50
C TYR A 106 -0.65 -12.21 0.35
N PHE A 107 0.48 -12.84 0.62
CA PHE A 107 1.36 -13.36 -0.43
C PHE A 107 1.19 -14.88 -0.52
N THR A 108 1.30 -15.40 -1.73
CA THR A 108 1.23 -16.86 -1.96
C THR A 108 2.46 -17.39 -2.65
N LYS A 109 2.89 -18.58 -2.22
CA LYS A 109 3.95 -19.37 -2.85
C LYS A 109 3.49 -19.97 -4.18
N TYR A 110 2.19 -20.06 -4.41
CA TYR A 110 1.61 -20.62 -5.63
C TYR A 110 1.78 -19.64 -6.78
N THR A 111 2.57 -20.01 -7.78
CA THR A 111 2.88 -19.23 -8.98
C THR A 111 2.05 -19.66 -10.19
N ASN A 112 0.83 -20.18 -9.99
CA ASN A 112 -0.01 -20.77 -11.06
C ASN A 112 -0.56 -19.74 -12.08
N GLY A 113 0.14 -18.63 -12.27
CA GLY A 113 -0.22 -17.54 -13.20
C GLY A 113 -1.23 -16.55 -12.62
N ASP A 114 -1.29 -15.38 -13.23
CA ASP A 114 -2.15 -14.26 -12.80
C ASP A 114 -3.64 -14.64 -12.77
N LEU A 115 -4.08 -15.57 -13.62
CA LEU A 115 -5.46 -16.06 -13.65
C LEU A 115 -5.85 -16.79 -12.37
N ALA A 116 -5.01 -17.71 -11.88
CA ALA A 116 -5.31 -18.44 -10.65
C ALA A 116 -5.32 -17.53 -9.41
N LEU A 117 -4.44 -16.52 -9.39
CA LEU A 117 -4.42 -15.50 -8.34
C LEU A 117 -5.65 -14.60 -8.40
N SER A 118 -6.07 -14.22 -9.62
CA SER A 118 -7.29 -13.43 -9.82
C SER A 118 -8.54 -14.21 -9.40
N ASP A 119 -8.64 -15.50 -9.74
CA ASP A 119 -9.74 -16.37 -9.33
C ASP A 119 -9.80 -16.51 -7.80
N LEU A 120 -8.65 -16.65 -7.15
CA LEU A 120 -8.56 -16.66 -5.69
C LEU A 120 -9.05 -15.33 -5.09
N ALA A 121 -8.57 -14.20 -5.61
CA ALA A 121 -9.01 -12.87 -5.16
C ALA A 121 -10.54 -12.72 -5.34
N ASN A 122 -11.07 -13.11 -6.50
CA ASN A 122 -12.49 -13.06 -6.82
C ASN A 122 -13.34 -13.98 -5.92
N ALA A 123 -12.84 -15.17 -5.58
CA ALA A 123 -13.50 -16.08 -4.66
C ALA A 123 -13.57 -15.50 -3.24
N ILE A 124 -12.51 -14.82 -2.79
CA ILE A 124 -12.46 -14.18 -1.47
C ILE A 124 -13.33 -12.91 -1.44
N ALA A 125 -13.36 -12.13 -2.52
CA ALA A 125 -14.19 -10.92 -2.66
C ALA A 125 -15.69 -11.17 -2.44
N ARG A 126 -16.16 -12.40 -2.71
CA ARG A 126 -17.57 -12.78 -2.53
C ARG A 126 -17.98 -13.00 -1.07
N ARG A 127 -17.06 -12.91 -0.12
CA ARG A 127 -17.37 -13.01 1.32
C ARG A 127 -17.99 -11.71 1.82
N GLU A 128 -19.02 -11.83 2.63
CA GLU A 128 -19.90 -10.73 3.08
C GLU A 128 -19.16 -9.48 3.62
N LYS A 129 -18.02 -9.66 4.31
CA LYS A 129 -17.25 -8.55 4.91
C LYS A 129 -16.13 -8.00 4.01
N VAL A 130 -15.81 -8.67 2.92
CA VAL A 130 -14.76 -8.25 1.97
C VAL A 130 -15.40 -7.30 0.98
N LYS A 131 -15.05 -6.01 1.10
CA LYS A 131 -15.55 -4.97 0.20
C LYS A 131 -14.83 -5.02 -1.14
N LYS A 132 -13.53 -5.34 -1.11
CA LYS A 132 -12.68 -5.38 -2.30
C LYS A 132 -11.60 -6.42 -2.14
N ALA A 133 -11.35 -7.18 -3.21
CA ALA A 133 -10.14 -7.98 -3.33
C ALA A 133 -9.44 -7.66 -4.64
N SER A 134 -8.12 -7.53 -4.63
CA SER A 134 -7.34 -7.22 -5.84
C SER A 134 -5.95 -7.81 -5.78
N LEU A 135 -5.35 -8.01 -6.95
CA LEU A 135 -3.92 -8.24 -7.07
C LEU A 135 -3.16 -6.92 -6.92
N ALA A 136 -1.95 -7.00 -6.38
CA ALA A 136 -1.00 -5.89 -6.40
C ALA A 136 0.44 -6.35 -6.52
N GLN A 137 1.30 -5.37 -6.75
CA GLN A 137 2.73 -5.54 -6.72
C GLN A 137 3.31 -4.63 -5.64
N MET A 138 4.26 -5.16 -4.88
CA MET A 138 4.99 -4.41 -3.86
C MET A 138 6.42 -4.19 -4.32
N GLN A 139 6.88 -2.96 -4.19
CA GLN A 139 8.28 -2.61 -4.29
C GLN A 139 8.78 -2.18 -2.91
N LEU A 140 9.92 -2.75 -2.51
CA LEU A 140 10.65 -2.33 -1.33
C LEU A 140 11.51 -1.12 -1.69
N LEU A 141 11.32 -0.02 -0.97
CA LEU A 141 12.11 1.19 -1.07
C LEU A 141 12.98 1.27 0.18
N ALA A 142 14.28 1.08 0.02
CA ALA A 142 15.24 1.16 1.12
C ALA A 142 16.52 1.83 0.64
N SER A 143 17.18 2.56 1.52
CA SER A 143 18.52 3.12 1.30
C SER A 143 19.57 2.00 1.16
N GLU A 144 19.41 0.91 1.91
CA GLU A 144 20.23 -0.31 1.81
C GLU A 144 19.45 -1.48 1.21
N GLN A 145 20.09 -2.27 0.35
CA GLN A 145 19.45 -3.47 -0.20
C GLN A 145 19.20 -4.50 0.91
N PRO A 146 17.97 -5.05 1.05
CA PRO A 146 17.70 -6.12 1.99
C PRO A 146 18.61 -7.33 1.74
N LYS A 147 19.09 -7.97 2.81
CA LYS A 147 19.90 -9.20 2.73
C LYS A 147 19.18 -10.34 2.00
N PHE A 148 17.85 -10.34 2.03
CA PHE A 148 17.00 -11.31 1.34
C PHE A 148 15.99 -10.58 0.46
N THR A 149 15.93 -10.94 -0.81
CA THR A 149 14.89 -10.46 -1.71
C THR A 149 13.56 -11.09 -1.33
N PHE A 150 12.51 -10.28 -1.15
CA PHE A 150 11.16 -10.79 -0.96
C PHE A 150 10.66 -11.47 -2.25
N PRO A 151 10.47 -12.80 -2.27
CA PRO A 151 10.25 -13.52 -3.53
C PRO A 151 8.81 -13.44 -4.05
N TYR A 152 7.89 -12.89 -3.24
CA TYR A 152 6.46 -12.89 -3.53
C TYR A 152 5.91 -11.48 -3.83
N SER A 153 6.79 -10.55 -4.20
CA SER A 153 6.45 -9.14 -4.47
C SER A 153 5.39 -8.94 -5.56
N LYS A 154 5.22 -9.92 -6.46
CA LYS A 154 4.23 -9.92 -7.55
C LYS A 154 2.97 -10.75 -7.27
N ASN A 155 2.97 -11.54 -6.19
CA ASN A 155 1.91 -12.49 -5.89
C ASN A 155 1.09 -12.04 -4.67
N LEU A 156 0.72 -10.76 -4.63
CA LEU A 156 0.00 -10.17 -3.51
C LEU A 156 -1.49 -10.09 -3.82
N VAL A 157 -2.30 -10.61 -2.89
CA VAL A 157 -3.75 -10.40 -2.83
C VAL A 157 -4.01 -9.42 -1.70
N ILE A 158 -4.70 -8.33 -2.01
CA ILE A 158 -5.16 -7.37 -1.02
C ILE A 158 -6.64 -7.52 -0.80
N LEU A 159 -7.04 -7.50 0.48
CA LEU A 159 -8.42 -7.47 0.91
C LEU A 159 -8.69 -6.17 1.66
N GLU A 160 -9.64 -5.38 1.18
CA GLU A 160 -10.28 -4.30 1.95
C GLU A 160 -11.51 -4.89 2.65
N VAL A 161 -11.50 -4.89 3.96
CA VAL A 161 -12.55 -5.45 4.82
C VAL A 161 -13.18 -4.32 5.62
N ARG A 162 -14.52 -4.29 5.65
CA ARG A 162 -15.27 -3.31 6.41
C ARG A 162 -15.29 -3.70 7.89
N SER A 163 -14.98 -2.75 8.77
CA SER A 163 -15.33 -2.88 10.18
C SER A 163 -16.82 -2.57 10.34
N ASP A 164 -17.65 -3.60 10.26
CA ASP A 164 -19.00 -3.52 10.82
C ASP A 164 -18.85 -3.79 12.32
N ALA A 165 -18.82 -2.72 13.12
CA ALA A 165 -19.26 -2.85 14.50
C ALA A 165 -20.70 -3.38 14.46
N PRO A 166 -21.07 -4.40 15.25
CA PRO A 166 -22.47 -4.69 15.48
C PRO A 166 -23.09 -3.42 16.08
N ASP A 167 -24.18 -2.94 15.49
CA ASP A 167 -25.02 -1.90 16.10
C ASP A 167 -25.61 -2.41 17.43
#